data_AF-X1JNV0-F1
#
_entry.id   AF-X1JNV0-F1
#
_cell.length_a   1.000
_cell.length_b   1.000
_cell.length_c   1.000
_cell.angle_alpha   90.00
_cell.angle_beta   90.00
_cell.angle_gamma   90.00
#
_symmetry.space_group_name_H-M   'P 1'
#
loop_
_entity.id
_entity.type
_entity.pdbx_description
1 polymer ?
#
loop_
_entity_poly.entity_id
_entity_poly.type
_entity_poly.pdbx_seq_one_letter_code
_entity_poly.pdbx_strand_id
1 'polypeptide(L)' 'MIMKEFEDIGSIIGDVIENLNMKRKLNISNIFNCWEEIVGTEIYKKAKPKKVTAGVLYVSVTTS' A
#
# COMPACT_ATOMS: atom_id res chain seq x y z
N MET A 1 26.43 -33.00 -2.61
CA MET A 1 25.41 -32.67 -1.60
C MET A 1 24.46 -31.67 -2.26
N ILE A 2 23.20 -32.03 -2.51
CA ILE A 2 22.23 -31.10 -3.12
C ILE A 2 21.77 -30.17 -2.00
N MET A 3 22.21 -28.91 -2.06
CA MET A 3 21.77 -27.87 -1.14
C MET A 3 20.33 -27.54 -1.53
N LYS A 4 19.36 -27.88 -0.67
CA LYS A 4 18.00 -27.36 -0.82
C LYS A 4 18.06 -25.89 -0.46
N GLU A 5 18.15 -25.03 -1.46
CA GLU A 5 17.85 -23.62 -1.27
C GLU A 5 16.39 -23.52 -0.85
N PHE A 6 16.16 -23.20 0.42
CA PHE A 6 14.84 -22.84 0.87
C PHE A 6 14.52 -21.50 0.24
N GLU A 7 13.36 -21.41 -0.43
CA GLU A 7 12.84 -20.14 -0.89
C GLU A 7 12.72 -19.20 0.31
N ASP A 8 13.33 -18.02 0.19
CA ASP A 8 13.17 -16.97 1.18
C ASP A 8 11.69 -16.62 1.34
N ILE A 9 11.26 -16.34 2.57
CA ILE A 9 9.87 -16.00 2.87
C ILE A 9 9.40 -14.82 2.02
N GLY A 10 10.28 -13.84 1.77
CA GLY A 10 9.99 -12.71 0.89
C GLY A 10 9.70 -13.13 -0.54
N SER A 11 10.36 -14.15 -1.06
CA SER A 11 10.12 -14.69 -2.42
C SER A 11 8.76 -15.37 -2.49
N ILE A 12 8.43 -16.22 -1.52
CA ILE A 12 7.13 -16.91 -1.45
C ILE A 12 5.99 -15.90 -1.37
N ILE A 13 6.12 -14.88 -0.51
CA ILE A 13 5.12 -13.82 -0.37
C ILE A 13 5.03 -12.99 -1.66
N GLY A 14 6.16 -12.68 -2.29
CA GLY A 14 6.21 -11.97 -3.56
C GLY A 14 5.41 -12.68 -4.65
N ASP A 15 5.63 -13.99 -4.83
CA ASP A 15 4.95 -14.81 -5.82
C ASP A 15 3.43 -14.87 -5.57
N VAL A 16 3.01 -14.98 -4.31
CA VAL A 16 1.59 -14.96 -3.94
C VAL A 16 0.95 -13.61 -4.27
N ILE A 17 1.66 -12.50 -4.00
CA ILE A 17 1.18 -11.14 -4.31
C ILE A 17 1.01 -10.94 -5.81
N GLU A 18 1.95 -11.44 -6.62
CA GLU A 18 1.88 -11.36 -8.08
C GLU A 18 0.76 -12.23 -8.64
N ASN A 19 0.69 -13.50 -8.23
CA ASN A 19 -0.32 -14.45 -8.68
C ASN A 19 -1.76 -14.00 -8.35
N LEU A 20 -1.96 -13.34 -7.21
CA LEU A 20 -3.27 -12.83 -6.81
C LEU A 20 -3.56 -11.42 -7.37
N ASN A 21 -2.66 -10.87 -8.19
CA ASN A 21 -2.72 -9.49 -8.70
C ASN A 21 -2.99 -8.47 -7.58
N MET A 22 -2.44 -8.74 -6.39
CA MET A 22 -2.69 -7.98 -5.16
C MET A 22 -1.78 -6.78 -5.00
N LYS A 23 -0.75 -6.66 -5.84
CA LYS A 23 0.22 -5.54 -5.83
C LYS A 23 -0.48 -4.17 -5.77
N ARG A 24 -1.53 -3.99 -6.56
CA ARG A 24 -2.34 -2.76 -6.55
C ARG A 24 -3.05 -2.54 -5.21
N LYS A 25 -3.65 -3.60 -4.62
CA LYS A 25 -4.33 -3.50 -3.32
C LYS A 25 -3.36 -3.18 -2.19
N LEU A 26 -2.19 -3.81 -2.19
CA LEU A 26 -1.14 -3.56 -1.19
C LEU A 26 -0.61 -2.14 -1.27
N ASN A 27 -0.34 -1.63 -2.48
CA ASN A 27 0.10 -0.24 -2.65
C ASN A 27 -0.94 0.76 -2.14
N ILE A 28 -2.23 0.50 -2.38
CA ILE A 28 -3.32 1.33 -1.85
C ILE A 28 -3.36 1.25 -0.33
N SER A 29 -3.31 0.04 0.24
CA SER A 29 -3.28 -0.17 1.69
C SER A 29 -2.12 0.59 2.34
N ASN A 30 -0.95 0.57 1.73
CA ASN A 30 0.23 1.26 2.23
C ASN A 30 0.04 2.79 2.29
N ILE A 31 -0.49 3.39 1.21
CA ILE A 31 -0.80 4.83 1.18
C ILE A 31 -1.80 5.21 2.28
N PHE A 32 -2.77 4.34 2.56
CA PHE A 32 -3.85 4.63 3.50
C PHE A 32 -3.37 4.50 4.95
N ASN A 33 -2.54 3.49 5.22
CA ASN A 33 -1.97 3.24 6.54
C ASN A 33 -0.88 4.25 6.92
N CYS A 34 -0.05 4.67 5.95
CA CYS A 34 1.04 5.63 6.16
C CYS A 34 0.64 7.07 5.81
N TRP A 35 -0.66 7.38 5.70
CA TRP A 35 -1.10 8.68 5.20
C TRP A 35 -0.53 9.86 6.01
N GLU A 36 -0.57 9.78 7.35
CA GLU A 36 -0.03 10.83 8.21
C GLU A 36 1.46 11.07 7.98
N GLU A 37 2.24 10.01 7.81
CA GLU A 37 3.68 10.10 7.55
C GLU A 37 3.98 10.77 6.20
N ILE A 38 3.12 10.54 5.20
CA ILE A 38 3.29 11.09 3.84
C ILE A 38 2.94 12.57 3.79
N VAL A 39 1.81 12.98 4.37
CA VAL A 39 1.29 14.36 4.23
C VAL A 39 1.57 15.26 5.43
N GLY A 40 2.02 14.69 6.54
CA GLY A 40 2.22 15.39 7.80
C GLY A 40 0.91 15.64 8.56
N THR A 41 1.07 15.90 9.86
CA THR A 41 -0.04 15.99 10.82
C THR A 41 -1.10 17.06 10.47
N GLU A 42 -0.70 18.22 9.94
CA GLU A 42 -1.65 19.29 9.62
C GLU A 42 -2.59 18.93 8.47
N ILE A 43 -2.07 18.33 7.40
CA ILE A 43 -2.90 17.85 6.29
C ILE A 43 -3.70 16.63 6.74
N TYR A 44 -3.10 15.71 7.49
CA TYR A 44 -3.77 14.51 8.02
C TYR A 44 -5.04 14.82 8.82
N LYS A 45 -5.05 15.92 9.59
CA LYS A 45 -6.22 16.34 10.38
C LYS A 45 -7.43 16.69 9.51
N LYS A 46 -7.21 17.29 8.34
CA LYS A 46 -8.30 17.80 7.47
C LYS A 46 -8.52 16.99 6.20
N ALA A 47 -7.60 16.11 5.84
CA ALA A 47 -7.63 15.38 4.59
C ALA A 47 -7.36 13.89 4.82
N LYS A 48 -8.22 13.03 4.26
CA LYS A 48 -8.08 11.56 4.33
C LYS A 48 -8.09 10.94 2.92
N PRO A 49 -7.28 9.92 2.64
CA PRO A 49 -7.31 9.22 1.37
C PRO A 49 -8.64 8.46 1.27
N LYS A 50 -9.32 8.59 0.13
CA LYS A 50 -10.65 8.01 -0.08
C LYS A 50 -10.60 6.81 -1.02
N LYS A 51 -9.94 6.96 -2.17
CA LYS A 51 -9.76 5.89 -3.16
C LYS A 51 -8.60 6.20 -4.11
N VAL A 52 -8.01 5.16 -4.68
CA VAL A 52 -7.07 5.27 -5.80
C VAL A 52 -7.64 4.57 -7.02
N THR A 53 -7.85 5.32 -8.10
CA THR A 53 -8.32 4.75 -9.37
C THR A 53 -7.59 5.37 -10.54
N ALA A 54 -7.19 4.54 -11.51
CA ALA A 54 -6.46 4.96 -12.71
C ALA A 54 -5.22 5.84 -12.40
N GLY A 55 -4.46 5.50 -11.36
CA GLY A 55 -3.29 6.27 -10.93
C GLY A 55 -3.59 7.58 -10.20
N VAL A 56 -4.87 7.92 -9.97
CA VAL A 56 -5.30 9.14 -9.29
C VAL A 56 -5.74 8.83 -7.87
N LEU A 57 -5.17 9.52 -6.90
CA LEU A 57 -5.59 9.50 -5.49
C LEU A 57 -6.67 10.56 -5.26
N TYR A 58 -7.84 10.12 -4.82
CA TYR A 58 -8.93 10.98 -4.39
C TYR A 58 -8.86 11.16 -2.88
N VAL A 59 -8.94 12.42 -2.44
CA VAL A 59 -8.82 12.80 -1.03
C VAL A 59 -10.13 13.44 -0.59
N SER A 60 -10.63 13.03 0.58
CA SER A 60 -11.76 13.68 1.24
C SER A 60 -11.21 14.79 2.14
N VAL A 61 -11.76 16.00 2.01
CA VAL A 61 -11.33 17.17 2.79
C VAL A 61 -12.49 17.66 3.65
N THR A 62 -12.20 17.96 4.92
CA THR A 62 -13.14 18.56 5.86
C THR A 62 -12.83 20.05 6.00
N THR A 63 -13.83 20.91 5.74
CA THR A 63 -13.67 22.38 5.73
C THR A 63 -14.21 23.06 6.99
N SER A 64 -14.62 22.29 8.00
CA SER A 64 -15.06 22.78 9.31
C SER A 64 -13.94 23.42 10.12
#